data_AF-A0AAV1HUT6-F1
#
_entry.id   AF-A0AAV1HUT6-F1
#
_cell.length_a   1.000
_cell.length_b   1.000
_cell.length_c   1.000
_cell.angle_alpha   90.00
_cell.angle_beta   90.00
_cell.angle_gamma   90.00
#
_symmetry.space_group_name_H-M   'P 1'
#
loop_
_entity.id
_entity.type
_entity.pdbx_description
1 polymer ?
#
loop_
_entity_poly.entity_id
_entity_poly.type
_entity_poly.pdbx_seq_one_letter_code
_entity_poly.pdbx_strand_id
1 'polypeptide(L)'
;MSAAASRVVLQLYRDIVRAHRTLLPPPLRDMGDTYARDEFRRHWKPSTTQPQWQAFVQEWQRYLSMLRGQADLPEASGDIPDSVLESLNPEQKAQLARLKEEAVRAREAILSGKPEQP
;
A
#
# COMPACT_ATOMS: atom_id res chain seq x y z
N MET A 1 -15.17 5.63 -21.30
CA MET A 1 -15.59 4.51 -20.43
C MET A 1 -17.08 4.29 -20.57
N SER A 2 -17.57 3.05 -20.47
CA SER A 2 -19.01 2.77 -20.39
C SER A 2 -19.55 3.08 -18.98
N ALA A 3 -20.86 3.30 -18.86
CA ALA A 3 -21.51 3.55 -17.57
C ALA A 3 -21.32 2.40 -16.56
N ALA A 4 -21.22 1.15 -17.04
CA ALA A 4 -20.93 -0.01 -16.20
C ALA A 4 -19.50 0.03 -15.63
N ALA A 5 -18.51 0.37 -16.47
CA ALA A 5 -17.12 0.51 -16.03
C ALA A 5 -16.96 1.63 -14.99
N SER A 6 -17.67 2.75 -15.17
CA SER A 6 -17.72 3.85 -14.21
C SER A 6 -18.29 3.41 -12.85
N ARG A 7 -19.34 2.59 -12.83
CA ARG A 7 -19.92 2.06 -11.59
C ARG A 7 -18.94 1.17 -10.84
N VAL A 8 -18.24 0.27 -11.54
CA VAL A 8 -17.25 -0.63 -10.94
C VAL A 8 -16.15 0.13 -10.24
N VAL A 9 -15.61 1.20 -10.84
CA VAL A 9 -14.51 1.95 -10.22
C VAL A 9 -14.95 2.86 -9.08
N LEU A 10 -16.14 3.45 -9.17
CA LEU A 10 -16.70 4.16 -8.02
C LEU A 10 -16.93 3.22 -6.84
N GLN A 11 -17.35 1.98 -7.09
CA GLN A 11 -17.48 0.97 -6.06
C GLN A 11 -16.11 0.60 -5.45
N LEU A 12 -15.11 0.33 -6.30
CA LEU A 12 -13.74 0.01 -5.86
C LEU A 12 -13.14 1.13 -4.99
N TYR A 13 -13.26 2.39 -5.43
CA TYR A 13 -12.81 3.54 -4.66
C TYR A 13 -13.44 3.61 -3.27
N ARG A 14 -14.77 3.40 -3.19
CA ARG A 14 -15.50 3.40 -1.91
C ARG A 14 -15.02 2.28 -1.00
N ASP A 15 -14.75 1.11 -1.55
CA ASP A 15 -14.32 -0.05 -0.76
C ASP A 15 -12.89 0.11 -0.23
N ILE A 16 -12.01 0.77 -0.98
CA ILE A 16 -10.67 1.16 -0.53
C ILE A 16 -10.74 2.17 0.63
N VAL A 17 -11.48 3.27 0.47
CA VAL A 17 -11.59 4.30 1.53
C VAL A 17 -12.25 3.72 2.79
N ARG A 18 -13.21 2.80 2.64
CA ARG A 18 -13.77 2.05 3.78
C ARG A 18 -12.71 1.18 4.44
N ALA A 19 -11.92 0.44 3.67
CA ALA A 19 -10.84 -0.37 4.20
C ALA A 19 -9.79 0.48 4.93
N HIS A 20 -9.39 1.64 4.41
CA HIS A 20 -8.51 2.57 5.11
C HIS A 20 -9.09 3.00 6.46
N ARG A 21 -10.40 3.29 6.52
CA ARG A 21 -11.07 3.69 7.76
C ARG A 21 -11.12 2.59 8.82
N THR A 22 -11.24 1.34 8.41
CA THR A 22 -11.40 0.22 9.34
C THR A 22 -10.10 -0.49 9.67
N LEU A 23 -9.13 -0.48 8.76
CA LEU A 23 -7.92 -1.31 8.84
C LEU A 23 -6.63 -0.50 9.02
N LEU A 24 -6.63 0.79 8.69
CA LEU A 24 -5.43 1.63 8.81
C LEU A 24 -5.49 2.56 10.04
N PRO A 25 -4.33 2.73 10.73
CA PRO A 25 -4.13 3.80 11.71
C PRO A 25 -4.34 5.19 11.10
N PRO A 26 -4.69 6.22 11.90
CA PRO A 26 -5.03 7.54 11.38
C PRO A 26 -3.97 8.17 10.45
N PRO A 27 -2.66 8.17 10.78
CA PRO A 27 -1.66 8.77 9.88
C PRO A 27 -1.57 8.06 8.52
N LEU A 28 -1.65 6.73 8.51
CA LEU A 28 -1.60 5.94 7.28
C LEU A 28 -2.89 6.08 6.46
N ARG A 29 -4.02 6.24 7.13
CA ARG A 29 -5.31 6.51 6.48
C ARG A 29 -5.31 7.85 5.77
N ASP A 30 -4.86 8.92 6.42
CA ASP A 30 -4.87 10.26 5.83
C ASP A 30 -3.98 10.33 4.58
N MET A 31 -2.79 9.72 4.67
CA MET A 31 -1.89 9.54 3.55
C MET A 31 -2.54 8.70 2.43
N GLY A 32 -3.08 7.54 2.77
CA GLY A 32 -3.69 6.61 1.82
C GLY A 32 -4.94 7.19 1.13
N ASP A 33 -5.82 7.87 1.85
CA ASP A 33 -7.02 8.51 1.32
C ASP A 33 -6.68 9.63 0.33
N THR A 34 -5.61 10.40 0.61
CA THR A 34 -5.12 11.45 -0.29
C THR A 34 -4.55 10.83 -1.56
N TYR A 35 -3.68 9.83 -1.42
CA TYR A 35 -3.06 9.14 -2.54
C TYR A 35 -4.11 8.46 -3.45
N ALA A 36 -5.02 7.67 -2.87
CA ALA A 36 -6.07 6.99 -3.63
C ALA A 36 -6.98 7.98 -4.37
N ARG A 37 -7.34 9.09 -3.74
CA ARG A 37 -8.15 10.14 -4.39
C ARG A 37 -7.45 10.68 -5.64
N ASP A 38 -6.17 10.97 -5.55
CA ASP A 38 -5.42 11.56 -6.67
C ASP A 38 -5.17 10.55 -7.78
N GLU A 39 -4.86 9.30 -7.46
CA GLU A 39 -4.68 8.23 -8.45
C GLU A 39 -5.97 7.92 -9.22
N PHE A 40 -7.11 7.80 -8.53
CA PHE A 40 -8.40 7.58 -9.19
C PHE A 40 -8.79 8.76 -10.08
N ARG A 41 -8.52 10.01 -9.66
CA ARG A 41 -8.72 11.19 -10.50
C ARG A 41 -7.84 11.19 -11.75
N ARG A 42 -6.56 10.80 -11.62
CA ARG A 42 -5.62 10.71 -12.75
C ARG A 42 -6.08 9.68 -13.77
N HIS A 43 -6.63 8.55 -13.32
CA HIS A 43 -7.11 7.47 -14.19
C HIS A 43 -8.54 7.66 -14.71
N TRP A 44 -9.26 8.67 -14.23
CA TRP A 44 -10.58 9.08 -14.75
C TRP A 44 -10.48 10.05 -15.95
N LYS A 45 -9.31 10.18 -16.57
CA LYS A 45 -9.12 11.11 -17.69
C LYS A 45 -9.60 10.50 -19.02
N PRO A 46 -10.09 11.32 -19.97
CA PRO A 46 -10.48 10.85 -21.31
C PRO A 46 -9.35 10.17 -22.08
N SER A 47 -8.09 10.49 -21.76
CA SER A 47 -6.89 9.96 -22.40
C SER A 47 -6.49 8.55 -21.92
N THR A 48 -7.12 8.02 -20.88
CA THR A 48 -6.78 6.69 -20.35
C THR A 48 -7.27 5.60 -21.29
N THR A 49 -6.35 4.76 -21.76
CA THR A 49 -6.66 3.66 -22.69
C THR A 49 -7.31 2.48 -21.98
N GLN A 50 -8.02 1.63 -22.73
CA GLN A 50 -8.68 0.43 -22.18
C GLN A 50 -7.71 -0.54 -21.47
N PRO A 51 -6.49 -0.82 -21.98
CA PRO A 51 -5.53 -1.68 -21.27
C PRO A 51 -5.02 -1.05 -19.97
N GLN A 52 -4.69 0.24 -19.98
CA GLN A 52 -4.28 0.97 -18.77
C GLN A 52 -5.37 0.94 -17.71
N TRP A 53 -6.63 1.04 -18.13
CA TRP A 53 -7.77 0.94 -17.25
C TRP A 53 -7.92 -0.45 -16.62
N GLN A 54 -7.78 -1.52 -17.41
CA GLN A 54 -7.85 -2.89 -16.91
C GLN A 54 -6.74 -3.18 -15.90
N ALA A 55 -5.51 -2.79 -16.21
CA ALA A 55 -4.38 -2.91 -15.30
C ALA A 55 -4.62 -2.12 -14.00
N PHE A 56 -5.10 -0.88 -14.10
CA PHE A 56 -5.46 -0.07 -12.95
C PHE A 56 -6.48 -0.79 -12.03
N VAL A 57 -7.59 -1.27 -12.59
CA VAL A 57 -8.62 -1.96 -11.79
C VAL A 57 -8.06 -3.22 -11.12
N GLN A 58 -7.25 -4.00 -11.85
CA GLN A 58 -6.65 -5.22 -11.32
C GLN A 58 -5.71 -4.94 -10.13
N GLU A 59 -4.82 -3.96 -10.26
CA GLU A 59 -3.87 -3.61 -9.19
C GLU A 59 -4.59 -3.06 -7.95
N TRP A 60 -5.61 -2.23 -8.13
CA TRP A 60 -6.37 -1.69 -7.00
C TRP A 60 -7.27 -2.72 -6.33
N GLN A 61 -7.78 -3.72 -7.08
CA GLN A 61 -8.43 -4.89 -6.50
C GLN A 61 -7.45 -5.75 -5.70
N ARG A 62 -6.25 -5.97 -6.23
CA ARG A 62 -5.17 -6.67 -5.52
C ARG A 62 -4.84 -5.95 -4.21
N TYR A 63 -4.56 -4.66 -4.26
CA TYR A 63 -4.30 -3.82 -3.08
C TYR A 63 -5.40 -3.92 -2.03
N LEU A 64 -6.68 -3.83 -2.44
CA LEU A 64 -7.80 -3.99 -1.51
C LEU A 64 -7.83 -5.38 -0.84
N SER A 65 -7.54 -6.44 -1.59
CA SER A 65 -7.40 -7.79 -1.04
C SER A 65 -6.22 -7.90 -0.08
N MET A 66 -5.09 -7.23 -0.36
CA MET A 66 -3.94 -7.16 0.56
C MET A 66 -4.31 -6.47 1.87
N LEU A 67 -4.99 -5.32 1.80
CA LEU A 67 -5.45 -4.60 2.98
C LEU A 67 -6.35 -5.48 3.86
N ARG A 68 -7.19 -6.30 3.25
CA ARG A 68 -8.11 -7.23 3.94
C ARG A 68 -7.43 -8.52 4.44
N GLY A 69 -6.15 -8.73 4.16
CA GLY A 69 -5.46 -9.99 4.46
C GLY A 69 -6.00 -11.19 3.68
N GLN A 70 -6.65 -10.96 2.54
CA GLN A 70 -7.27 -12.00 1.69
C GLN A 70 -6.39 -12.40 0.51
N ALA A 71 -5.29 -11.69 0.28
CA ALA A 71 -4.35 -12.01 -0.78
C ALA A 71 -3.27 -12.95 -0.24
N ASP A 72 -3.20 -14.17 -0.78
CA ASP A 72 -1.98 -14.97 -0.75
C ASP A 72 -0.99 -14.28 -1.67
N LEU A 73 0.03 -13.66 -1.08
CA LEU A 73 1.06 -12.96 -1.82
C LEU A 73 2.34 -13.74 -1.66
N PRO A 74 2.80 -14.43 -2.72
CA PRO A 74 4.12 -15.07 -2.71
C PRO A 74 5.27 -14.06 -2.51
N GLU A 75 5.03 -12.77 -2.79
CA GLU A 75 6.04 -11.72 -2.92
C GLU A 75 5.80 -10.49 -2.03
N ALA A 76 4.73 -10.47 -1.21
CA ALA A 76 4.45 -9.31 -0.35
C ALA A 76 5.01 -9.44 1.06
N SER A 77 5.71 -10.54 1.36
CA SER A 77 6.59 -10.51 2.49
C SER A 77 7.79 -9.66 2.07
N GLY A 78 8.07 -8.60 2.82
CA GLY A 78 9.33 -7.86 2.71
C GLY A 78 10.53 -8.69 3.18
N ASP A 79 10.48 -10.00 2.94
CA ASP A 79 11.48 -10.96 3.34
C ASP A 79 12.65 -10.83 2.40
N ILE A 80 13.80 -10.53 3.00
CA ILE A 80 15.06 -10.51 2.28
C ILE A 80 15.47 -11.97 2.08
N PRO A 81 15.73 -12.41 0.83
CA PRO A 81 16.15 -13.79 0.57
C PRO A 81 17.39 -14.13 1.39
N ASP A 82 17.45 -15.37 1.90
CA ASP A 82 18.58 -15.81 2.74
C ASP A 82 19.93 -15.64 2.02
N SER A 83 19.97 -15.89 0.71
CA SER A 83 21.17 -15.69 -0.12
C SER A 83 21.67 -14.24 -0.11
N VAL A 84 20.76 -13.27 -0.09
CA VAL A 84 21.12 -11.85 -0.01
C VAL A 84 21.66 -11.54 1.39
N LEU A 85 21.01 -12.02 2.45
CA LEU A 85 21.47 -11.83 3.83
C LEU A 85 22.88 -12.41 4.07
N GLU A 86 23.17 -13.57 3.47
CA GLU A 86 24.47 -14.22 3.55
C GLU A 86 25.57 -13.43 2.85
N SER A 87 25.26 -12.82 1.70
CA SER A 87 26.21 -12.01 0.91
C SER A 87 26.59 -10.67 1.55
N LEU A 88 25.88 -10.21 2.59
CA LEU A 88 26.16 -8.93 3.24
C LEU A 88 27.45 -8.98 4.06
N ASN A 89 28.24 -7.92 3.96
CA ASN A 89 29.40 -7.72 4.83
C ASN A 89 28.96 -7.34 6.27
N PRO A 90 29.87 -7.35 7.27
CA PRO A 90 29.53 -7.06 8.66
C PRO A 90 28.87 -5.68 8.88
N GLU A 91 29.33 -4.65 8.15
CA GLU A 91 28.80 -3.28 8.25
C GLU A 91 27.38 -3.21 7.69
N GLN A 92 27.14 -3.84 6.54
CA GLN A 92 25.82 -3.94 5.91
C GLN A 92 24.83 -4.71 6.78
N LYS A 93 25.28 -5.78 7.45
CA LYS A 93 24.46 -6.52 8.43
C LYS A 93 24.08 -5.64 9.62
N ALA A 94 25.03 -4.87 10.15
CA ALA A 94 24.78 -3.92 11.24
C ALA A 94 23.80 -2.82 10.81
N GLN A 95 23.95 -2.27 9.60
CA GLN A 95 23.04 -1.27 9.07
C GLN A 95 21.63 -1.83 8.85
N LEU A 96 21.52 -3.05 8.31
CA LEU A 96 20.24 -3.72 8.13
C LEU A 96 19.54 -3.95 9.47
N ALA A 97 20.26 -4.36 10.51
CA ALA A 97 19.70 -4.53 11.85
C ALA A 97 19.14 -3.22 12.42
N ARG A 98 19.88 -2.11 12.29
CA ARG A 98 19.41 -0.77 12.70
C ARG A 98 18.15 -0.36 11.95
N LEU A 99 18.13 -0.52 10.62
CA LEU A 99 16.95 -0.20 9.80
C LEU A 99 15.73 -1.01 10.23
N LYS A 100 15.90 -2.30 10.56
CA LYS A 100 14.81 -3.14 11.08
C LYS A 100 14.27 -2.62 12.40
N GLU A 101 15.15 -2.24 13.32
CA GLU A 101 14.76 -1.69 14.63
C GLU A 101 14.02 -0.35 14.49
N GLU A 102 14.55 0.57 13.66
CA GLU A 102 13.90 1.85 13.35
C GLU A 102 12.53 1.66 12.71
N ALA A 103 12.39 0.73 11.76
CA ALA A 103 11.11 0.45 11.12
C ALA A 103 10.06 -0.07 12.12
N VAL A 104 10.46 -0.92 13.07
CA VAL A 104 9.58 -1.39 14.15
C VAL A 104 9.17 -0.23 15.05
N ARG A 105 10.13 0.62 15.47
CA ARG A 105 9.84 1.81 16.29
C ARG A 105 8.87 2.76 15.59
N ALA A 106 9.12 3.07 14.32
CA ALA A 106 8.25 3.94 13.53
C ALA A 106 6.83 3.36 13.41
N ARG A 107 6.72 2.04 13.18
CA ARG A 107 5.43 1.33 13.17
C ARG A 107 4.70 1.47 14.51
N GLU A 108 5.39 1.26 15.62
CA GLU A 108 4.81 1.40 16.96
C GLU A 108 4.38 2.84 17.25
N ALA A 109 5.16 3.84 16.85
CA ALA A 109 4.79 5.25 16.96
C ALA A 109 3.50 5.56 16.17
N ILE A 110 3.43 5.08 14.93
CA ILE A 110 2.23 5.21 14.08
C ILE A 110 1.00 4.54 14.71
N LEU A 111 1.16 3.35 15.29
CA LEU A 111 0.08 2.60 15.93
C LEU A 111 -0.37 3.20 17.26
N SER A 112 0.56 3.78 18.02
CA SER A 112 0.30 4.39 19.33
C SER A 112 -0.21 5.83 19.25
N GLY A 113 -0.14 6.48 18.08
CA GLY A 113 -0.58 7.86 17.88
C GLY A 113 0.26 8.90 18.61
N LYS A 114 1.44 8.52 19.13
CA LYS A 114 2.39 9.45 19.74
C LYS A 114 3.29 10.04 18.65
N PRO A 115 3.43 11.37 18.56
CA PRO A 115 4.44 11.96 17.69
C PRO A 115 5.83 11.55 18.17
N GLU A 116 6.71 11.19 17.24
CA GLU A 116 8.14 11.05 17.52
C GLU A 116 8.64 12.34 18.18
N GLN A 117 9.26 12.21 19.35
CA GLN A 117 9.95 13.34 19.95
C GLN A 117 11.25 13.59 19.16
N PRO A 118 11.54 14.88 18.84
CA PRO A 118 12.70 15.25 18.05
C PRO A 118 14.03 14.94 18.73
#